data_AF-A0A5N6UP94-F1
#
_entry.id   AF-A0A5N6UP94-F1
#
_cell.length_a   1.000
_cell.length_b   1.000
_cell.length_c   1.000
_cell.angle_alpha   90.00
_cell.angle_beta   90.00
_cell.angle_gamma   90.00
#
_symmetry.space_group_name_H-M   'P 1'
#
loop_
_entity.id
_entity.type
_entity.pdbx_description
1 polymer ?
#
loop_
_entity_poly.entity_id
_entity_poly.type
_entity_poly.pdbx_seq_one_letter_code
_entity_poly.pdbx_strand_id
1 'polypeptide(L)'
;MSINAFLENVSYAQSGAKFAQLQSDASKINVDLLKAAVEAVLAGGDDAKVEGTLAEALKAGFEFATKLVKELKSKPSQEEMLTFYKYFKHATNDHPSKPGMFDFVAKAKYNAWEGIKNFSDQKAQALYIQEVSKAIENYGTNE
;
A
#
# COMPACT_ATOMS: atom_id res chain seq x y z
N MET A 1 -10.30 3.56 -9.36
CA MET A 1 -10.70 3.15 -8.00
C MET A 1 -10.17 4.21 -7.04
N SER A 2 -11.01 4.71 -6.14
CA SER A 2 -10.64 5.80 -5.21
C SER A 2 -9.86 5.27 -4.00
N ILE A 3 -9.19 6.16 -3.26
CA ILE A 3 -8.54 5.84 -1.99
C ILE A 3 -9.23 6.51 -0.79
N ASN A 4 -10.50 6.89 -0.93
CA ASN A 4 -11.20 7.70 0.07
C ASN A 4 -11.28 7.01 1.44
N ALA A 5 -11.62 5.72 1.49
CA ALA A 5 -11.68 4.99 2.75
C ALA A 5 -10.32 4.96 3.48
N PHE A 6 -9.23 4.87 2.73
CA PHE A 6 -7.90 5.01 3.29
C PHE A 6 -7.63 6.42 3.84
N LEU A 7 -7.95 7.49 3.08
CA LEU A 7 -7.75 8.87 3.52
C LEU A 7 -8.60 9.25 4.75
N GLU A 8 -9.80 8.69 4.87
CA GLU A 8 -10.62 8.82 6.08
C GLU A 8 -9.93 8.19 7.29
N ASN A 9 -9.33 7.00 7.14
CA ASN A 9 -8.60 6.34 8.22
C ASN A 9 -7.29 7.06 8.58
N VAL A 10 -6.62 7.70 7.61
CA VAL A 10 -5.53 8.65 7.91
C VAL A 10 -6.04 9.78 8.79
N SER A 11 -7.19 10.38 8.47
CA SER A 11 -7.78 11.48 9.24
C SER A 11 -8.21 11.04 10.65
N TYR A 12 -8.74 9.82 10.81
CA TYR A 12 -9.04 9.24 12.12
C TYR A 12 -7.77 9.04 12.96
N ALA A 13 -6.68 8.56 12.36
CA ALA A 13 -5.40 8.46 13.03
C ALA A 13 -4.82 9.83 13.43
N GLN A 14 -4.91 10.83 12.55
CA GLN A 14 -4.43 12.19 12.82
C GLN A 14 -5.15 12.84 14.01
N SER A 15 -6.47 12.73 14.05
CA SER A 15 -7.29 13.24 15.15
C SER A 15 -7.15 12.43 16.44
N GLY A 16 -6.51 11.26 16.40
CA GLY A 16 -6.43 10.33 17.53
C GLY A 16 -7.76 9.63 17.83
N ALA A 17 -8.75 9.74 16.94
CA ALA A 17 -10.04 9.08 17.08
C ALA A 17 -9.94 7.55 16.94
N LYS A 18 -8.98 7.08 16.13
CA LYS A 18 -8.64 5.66 15.96
C LYS A 18 -7.14 5.48 15.81
N PHE A 19 -6.64 4.27 16.04
CA PHE A 19 -5.22 3.92 15.84
C PHE A 19 -4.26 4.88 16.55
N ALA A 20 -4.45 5.10 17.86
CA ALA A 20 -3.61 6.01 18.64
C ALA A 20 -2.10 5.72 18.47
N GLN A 21 -1.73 4.45 18.30
CA GLN A 21 -0.36 4.00 18.02
C GLN A 21 0.19 4.49 16.68
N LEU A 22 -0.66 4.83 15.71
CA LEU A 22 -0.29 5.30 14.37
C LEU A 22 -0.42 6.82 14.20
N GLN A 23 -0.92 7.54 15.20
CA GLN A 23 -1.14 8.99 15.12
C GLN A 23 0.13 9.77 14.71
N SER A 24 1.30 9.36 15.25
CA SER A 24 2.58 10.01 14.94
C SER A 24 3.07 9.78 13.50
N ASP A 25 2.64 8.70 12.86
CA ASP A 25 2.90 8.45 11.44
C ASP A 25 1.90 9.21 10.59
N ALA A 26 0.62 9.20 10.99
CA ALA A 26 -0.45 9.86 10.27
C ALA A 26 -0.29 11.40 10.25
N SER A 27 0.22 12.00 11.32
CA SER A 27 0.43 13.45 11.42
C SER A 27 1.43 14.01 10.40
N LYS A 28 2.28 13.15 9.82
CA LYS A 28 3.26 13.51 8.78
C LYS A 28 2.63 13.52 7.38
N ILE A 29 1.42 13.00 7.23
CA ILE A 29 0.77 12.82 5.94
C ILE A 29 -0.06 14.05 5.61
N ASN A 30 0.25 14.70 4.49
CA ASN A 30 -0.66 15.64 3.86
C ASN A 30 -1.63 14.86 2.95
N VAL A 31 -2.90 14.79 3.32
CA VAL A 31 -3.92 13.99 2.62
C VAL A 31 -4.19 14.46 1.19
N ASP A 32 -4.12 15.77 0.93
CA ASP A 32 -4.34 16.32 -0.40
C ASP A 32 -3.18 15.99 -1.34
N LEU A 33 -1.94 16.16 -0.86
CA LEU A 33 -0.75 15.78 -1.60
C LEU A 33 -0.68 14.27 -1.83
N LEU A 34 -1.06 13.47 -0.83
CA LEU A 34 -1.11 12.02 -0.98
C LEU A 34 -2.13 11.61 -2.04
N LYS A 35 -3.34 12.20 -1.99
CA LYS A 35 -4.38 11.95 -3.00
C LYS A 35 -3.87 12.28 -4.40
N ALA A 36 -3.31 13.48 -4.58
CA ALA A 36 -2.75 13.92 -5.86
C ALA A 36 -1.62 13.00 -6.34
N ALA A 37 -0.73 12.56 -5.44
CA ALA A 37 0.38 11.68 -5.76
C ALA A 37 -0.11 10.30 -6.23
N VAL A 38 -1.05 9.70 -5.51
CA VAL A 38 -1.63 8.40 -5.89
C VAL A 38 -2.39 8.51 -7.21
N GLU A 39 -3.20 9.55 -7.40
CA GLU A 39 -3.92 9.77 -8.66
C GLU A 39 -2.97 9.94 -9.85
N ALA A 40 -1.92 10.76 -9.71
CA ALA A 40 -0.92 10.98 -10.76
C ALA A 40 -0.20 9.68 -11.15
N VAL A 41 0.24 8.90 -10.16
CA VAL A 41 0.96 7.62 -10.40
C VAL A 41 0.03 6.57 -11.01
N LEU A 42 -1.22 6.48 -10.57
CA LEU A 42 -2.16 5.50 -11.09
C LEU A 42 -2.68 5.85 -12.49
N ALA A 43 -2.76 7.14 -12.83
CA ALA A 43 -3.11 7.60 -14.19
C ALA A 43 -1.96 7.39 -15.19
N GLY A 44 -0.71 7.31 -14.73
CA GLY A 44 0.46 7.03 -15.56
C GLY A 44 0.67 5.55 -15.87
N GLY A 45 1.74 5.28 -16.64
CA GLY A 45 2.20 3.93 -16.97
C GLY A 45 2.79 3.17 -15.77
N ASP A 46 3.41 2.04 -16.06
CA ASP A 46 4.06 1.19 -15.06
C ASP A 46 5.31 1.86 -14.45
N ASP A 47 5.98 2.70 -15.23
CA ASP A 47 7.18 3.46 -14.87
C ASP A 47 6.89 4.84 -14.26
N ALA A 48 5.62 5.17 -14.02
CA ALA A 48 5.18 6.48 -13.54
C ALA A 48 5.83 6.83 -12.19
N LYS A 49 6.33 8.07 -12.10
CA LYS A 49 6.99 8.60 -10.90
C LYS A 49 6.41 9.96 -10.54
N VAL A 50 6.47 10.27 -9.26
CA VAL A 50 6.22 11.60 -8.71
C VAL A 50 7.48 12.04 -7.97
N GLU A 51 7.69 13.35 -7.90
CA GLU A 51 8.88 13.95 -7.30
C GLU A 51 8.50 14.98 -6.22
N GLY A 52 9.50 15.41 -5.44
CA GLY A 52 9.34 16.40 -4.39
C GLY A 52 8.31 15.99 -3.34
N THR A 53 7.47 16.93 -2.95
CA THR A 53 6.49 16.76 -1.86
C THR A 53 5.43 15.68 -2.17
N LEU A 54 5.14 15.40 -3.45
CA LEU A 54 4.24 14.31 -3.83
C LEU A 54 4.88 12.95 -3.57
N ALA A 55 6.19 12.79 -3.81
CA ALA A 55 6.92 11.57 -3.51
C ALA A 55 7.01 11.32 -2.00
N GLU A 56 7.26 12.38 -1.22
CA GLU A 56 7.30 12.32 0.24
C GLU A 56 5.94 11.92 0.82
N ALA A 57 4.86 12.55 0.34
CA ALA A 57 3.50 12.22 0.75
C ALA A 57 3.14 10.76 0.39
N LEU A 58 3.48 10.31 -0.82
CA LEU A 58 3.25 8.92 -1.24
C LEU A 58 3.98 7.92 -0.37
N LYS A 59 5.26 8.18 -0.07
CA LYS A 59 6.08 7.31 0.80
C LYS A 59 5.49 7.25 2.21
N ALA A 60 5.15 8.39 2.81
CA ALA A 60 4.54 8.43 4.14
C ALA A 60 3.17 7.72 4.16
N GLY A 61 2.36 7.92 3.12
CA GLY A 61 1.09 7.21 2.93
C GLY A 61 1.27 5.70 2.83
N PHE A 62 2.27 5.24 2.09
CA PHE A 62 2.60 3.81 1.98
C PHE A 62 3.03 3.24 3.33
N GLU A 63 3.96 3.89 4.04
CA GLU A 63 4.42 3.45 5.37
C GLU A 63 3.24 3.31 6.34
N PHE A 64 2.33 4.28 6.37
CA PHE A 64 1.11 4.19 7.17
C PHE A 64 0.20 3.06 6.71
N ALA A 65 0.01 2.85 5.40
CA ALA A 65 -0.79 1.74 4.87
C ALA A 65 -0.27 0.37 5.31
N THR A 66 1.06 0.17 5.37
CA THR A 66 1.65 -1.10 5.83
C THR A 66 1.38 -1.41 7.31
N LYS A 67 1.10 -0.36 8.10
CA LYS A 67 0.70 -0.48 9.49
C LYS A 67 -0.82 -0.66 9.59
N LEU A 68 -1.59 0.16 8.87
CA LEU A 68 -3.05 0.14 8.88
C LEU A 68 -3.64 -1.17 8.38
N VAL A 69 -3.03 -1.86 7.41
CA VAL A 69 -3.53 -3.16 6.93
C VAL A 69 -3.58 -4.23 8.03
N LYS A 70 -2.79 -4.06 9.10
CA LYS A 70 -2.79 -4.96 10.27
C LYS A 70 -3.97 -4.69 11.21
N GLU A 71 -4.63 -3.55 11.06
CA GLU A 71 -5.78 -3.11 11.84
C GLU A 71 -7.12 -3.46 11.17
N LEU A 72 -7.12 -4.25 10.09
CA LEU A 72 -8.34 -4.76 9.47
C LEU A 72 -9.08 -5.68 10.45
N LYS A 73 -10.41 -5.58 10.52
CA LYS A 73 -11.23 -6.43 11.42
C LYS A 73 -11.23 -7.91 11.01
N SER A 74 -10.94 -8.18 9.75
CA SER A 74 -10.97 -9.53 9.18
C SER A 74 -9.72 -9.76 8.33
N LYS A 75 -9.27 -11.01 8.32
CA LYS A 75 -8.14 -11.44 7.51
C LYS A 75 -8.53 -11.43 6.02
N PRO A 76 -7.76 -10.74 5.15
CA PRO A 76 -7.97 -10.80 3.71
C PRO A 76 -7.79 -12.22 3.15
N SER A 77 -8.35 -12.45 1.96
CA SER A 77 -8.15 -13.68 1.21
C SER A 77 -6.68 -13.93 0.87
N GLN A 78 -6.35 -15.18 0.51
CA GLN A 78 -4.98 -15.53 0.11
C GLN A 78 -4.50 -14.72 -1.10
N GLU A 79 -5.39 -14.44 -2.05
CA GLU A 79 -5.08 -13.66 -3.26
C GLU A 79 -4.81 -12.19 -2.93
N GLU A 80 -5.59 -11.59 -2.04
CA GLU A 80 -5.33 -10.23 -1.54
C GLU A 80 -4.01 -10.17 -0.76
N MET A 81 -3.72 -11.16 0.09
CA MET A 81 -2.43 -11.25 0.78
C MET A 81 -1.25 -11.34 -0.18
N LEU A 82 -1.37 -12.10 -1.29
CA LEU A 82 -0.34 -12.15 -2.34
C LEU A 82 -0.23 -10.81 -3.08
N THR A 83 -1.34 -10.10 -3.25
CA THR A 83 -1.38 -8.77 -3.85
C THR A 83 -0.68 -7.73 -2.98
N PHE A 84 -0.96 -7.71 -1.68
CA PHE A 84 -0.23 -6.88 -0.72
C PHE A 84 1.26 -7.22 -0.73
N TYR A 85 1.59 -8.52 -0.73
CA TYR A 85 2.97 -8.98 -0.72
C TYR A 85 3.77 -8.48 -1.93
N LYS A 86 3.27 -8.66 -3.16
CA LYS A 86 4.02 -8.27 -4.36
C LYS A 86 4.30 -6.76 -4.35
N TYR A 87 3.29 -5.93 -4.07
CA TYR A 87 3.46 -4.48 -4.08
C TYR A 87 4.36 -4.01 -2.94
N PHE A 88 4.23 -4.60 -1.75
CA PHE A 88 5.11 -4.29 -0.62
C PHE A 88 6.58 -4.59 -0.96
N LYS A 89 6.87 -5.80 -1.45
CA LYS A 89 8.25 -6.23 -1.75
C LYS A 89 8.91 -5.38 -2.84
N HIS A 90 8.13 -5.00 -3.85
CA HIS A 90 8.58 -4.09 -4.89
C HIS A 90 8.83 -2.68 -4.34
N ALA A 91 7.88 -2.11 -3.61
CA ALA A 91 7.98 -0.77 -3.01
C ALA A 91 9.14 -0.65 -2.00
N THR A 92 9.54 -1.74 -1.33
CA THR A 92 10.66 -1.75 -0.38
C THR A 92 11.99 -2.17 -1.00
N ASN A 93 12.05 -2.38 -2.32
CA ASN A 93 13.23 -2.89 -3.03
C ASN A 93 13.80 -4.20 -2.42
N ASP A 94 12.92 -5.02 -1.86
CA ASP A 94 13.28 -6.28 -1.19
C ASP A 94 12.73 -7.44 -2.03
N HIS A 95 13.41 -7.74 -3.13
CA HIS A 95 12.90 -8.67 -4.13
C HIS A 95 13.04 -10.14 -3.70
N PRO A 96 12.00 -10.98 -3.88
CA PRO A 96 12.10 -12.40 -3.60
C PRO A 96 13.11 -13.09 -4.54
N SER A 97 13.90 -14.00 -3.99
CA SER A 97 14.78 -14.86 -4.79
C SER A 97 13.98 -15.91 -5.55
N LYS A 98 14.52 -16.35 -6.70
CA LYS A 98 13.90 -17.42 -7.49
C LYS A 98 13.82 -18.71 -6.65
N PRO A 99 12.63 -19.27 -6.45
CA PRO A 99 12.44 -20.41 -5.56
C PRO A 99 12.85 -21.73 -6.20
N GLY A 100 13.10 -22.73 -5.35
CA GLY A 100 13.34 -24.11 -5.78
C GLY A 100 12.10 -24.74 -6.42
N MET A 101 12.30 -25.77 -7.24
CA MET A 101 11.23 -26.41 -8.05
C MET A 101 10.06 -26.96 -7.23
N PHE A 102 10.29 -27.33 -5.97
CA PHE A 102 9.31 -27.96 -5.09
C PHE A 102 8.68 -27.01 -4.06
N ASP A 103 9.08 -25.74 -4.01
CA ASP A 103 8.47 -24.75 -3.10
C ASP A 103 7.35 -23.98 -3.81
N PHE A 104 6.16 -24.57 -3.81
CA PHE A 104 4.99 -24.01 -4.49
C PHE A 104 4.54 -22.66 -3.91
N VAL A 105 4.70 -22.45 -2.60
CA VAL A 105 4.30 -21.21 -1.94
C VAL A 105 5.26 -20.07 -2.30
N ALA A 106 6.56 -20.32 -2.23
CA ALA A 106 7.54 -19.34 -2.66
C ALA A 106 7.44 -19.07 -4.17
N LYS A 107 7.11 -20.08 -4.98
CA LYS A 107 6.83 -19.91 -6.42
C LYS A 107 5.64 -18.99 -6.68
N ALA A 108 4.53 -19.14 -5.96
CA ALA A 108 3.39 -18.25 -6.09
C ALA A 108 3.76 -16.79 -5.75
N LYS A 109 4.48 -16.58 -4.64
CA LYS A 109 4.99 -15.27 -4.22
C LYS A 109 5.94 -14.66 -5.24
N TYR A 110 6.90 -15.43 -5.73
CA TYR A 110 7.85 -14.99 -6.75
C TYR A 110 7.14 -14.63 -8.06
N ASN A 111 6.22 -15.46 -8.54
CA ASN A 111 5.47 -15.18 -9.78
C ASN A 111 4.62 -13.92 -9.65
N ALA A 112 3.98 -13.69 -8.49
CA ALA A 112 3.21 -12.48 -8.24
C ALA A 112 4.08 -11.22 -8.29
N TRP A 113 5.30 -11.27 -7.74
CA TRP A 113 6.27 -10.18 -7.82
C TRP A 113 6.86 -10.03 -9.24
N GLU A 114 7.22 -11.13 -9.90
CA GLU A 114 7.81 -11.13 -11.25
C GLU A 114 6.89 -10.47 -12.27
N GLY A 115 5.57 -10.63 -12.11
CA GLY A 115 4.55 -9.98 -12.94
C GLY A 115 4.51 -8.45 -12.83
N ILE A 116 5.12 -7.86 -11.80
CA ILE A 116 5.16 -6.40 -11.58
C ILE A 116 6.58 -5.83 -11.57
N LYS A 117 7.60 -6.62 -11.94
CA LYS A 117 9.03 -6.24 -11.84
C LYS A 117 9.41 -4.97 -12.61
N ASN A 118 8.60 -4.58 -13.61
CA ASN A 118 8.83 -3.39 -14.43
C ASN A 118 8.16 -2.14 -13.84
N PHE A 119 7.42 -2.26 -12.74
CA PHE A 119 6.77 -1.13 -12.10
C PHE A 119 7.83 -0.22 -11.47
N SER A 120 7.54 1.07 -11.35
CA SER A 120 8.29 1.93 -10.44
C SER A 120 7.93 1.62 -8.98
N ASP A 121 8.82 1.98 -8.07
CA ASP A 121 8.56 1.86 -6.62
C ASP A 121 7.30 2.66 -6.24
N GLN A 122 7.16 3.85 -6.79
CA GLN A 122 6.01 4.72 -6.59
C GLN A 122 4.71 4.07 -7.10
N LYS A 123 4.76 3.38 -8.25
CA LYS A 123 3.61 2.64 -8.78
C LYS A 123 3.18 1.53 -7.82
N ALA A 124 4.13 0.76 -7.30
CA ALA A 124 3.85 -0.26 -6.30
C ALA A 124 3.30 0.33 -4.99
N GLN A 125 3.83 1.46 -4.51
CA GLN A 125 3.32 2.17 -3.34
C GLN A 125 1.85 2.62 -3.54
N ALA A 126 1.55 3.27 -4.67
CA ALA A 126 0.22 3.76 -4.98
C ALA A 126 -0.80 2.61 -5.11
N LEU A 127 -0.41 1.52 -5.77
CA LEU A 127 -1.25 0.32 -5.87
C LEU A 127 -1.46 -0.34 -4.51
N TYR A 128 -0.43 -0.42 -3.66
CA TYR A 128 -0.57 -0.93 -2.31
C TYR A 128 -1.60 -0.14 -1.50
N ILE A 129 -1.52 1.20 -1.52
CA ILE A 129 -2.48 2.09 -0.84
C ILE A 129 -3.89 1.87 -1.38
N GLN A 130 -4.04 1.73 -2.71
CA GLN A 130 -5.34 1.46 -3.32
C GLN A 130 -5.93 0.12 -2.87
N GLU A 131 -5.14 -0.95 -2.81
CA GLU A 131 -5.62 -2.25 -2.31
C GLU A 131 -5.96 -2.21 -0.82
N VAL A 132 -5.20 -1.47 0.00
CA VAL A 132 -5.53 -1.28 1.41
C VAL A 132 -6.86 -0.53 1.55
N SER A 133 -7.10 0.50 0.74
CA SER A 133 -8.40 1.21 0.72
C SER A 133 -9.57 0.27 0.44
N LYS A 134 -9.44 -0.62 -0.54
CA LYS A 134 -10.48 -1.62 -0.85
C LYS A 134 -10.69 -2.60 0.30
N ALA A 135 -9.61 -3.06 0.92
CA ALA A 135 -9.71 -3.96 2.05
C ALA A 135 -10.40 -3.29 3.25
N ILE A 136 -10.17 -1.99 3.48
CA ILE A 136 -10.91 -1.22 4.48
C ILE A 136 -12.40 -1.17 4.13
N GLU A 137 -12.77 -0.93 2.87
CA GLU A 137 -14.17 -0.92 2.43
C GLU A 137 -14.84 -2.29 2.63
N ASN A 138 -14.12 -3.39 2.36
CA ASN A 138 -14.65 -4.75 2.45
C ASN A 138 -14.71 -5.29 3.88
N TYR A 139 -13.71 -5.00 4.71
CA TYR A 139 -13.54 -5.64 6.02
C TYR A 139 -13.72 -4.68 7.20
N GLY A 140 -13.62 -3.38 6.96
CA GLY A 140 -13.52 -2.37 8.00
C GLY A 140 -12.21 -2.45 8.79
N THR A 141 -12.04 -1.49 9.69
CA THR A 141 -10.89 -1.38 10.58
C THR A 141 -11.30 -1.43 12.05
N ASN A 142 -10.42 -1.96 12.89
CA ASN A 142 -10.58 -1.93 14.34
C ASN A 142 -10.71 -0.47 14.83
N GLU A 143 -11.35 -0.28 15.98
CA GLU A 143 -11.51 1.04 16.61
C GLU A 143 -10.22 1.47 17.30
#